data_AF-A0A660LUP0-F1
#
_entry.id   AF-A0A660LUP0-F1
#
_cell.length_a   1.000
_cell.length_b   1.000
_cell.length_c   1.000
_cell.angle_alpha   90.00
_cell.angle_beta   90.00
_cell.angle_gamma   90.00
#
_symmetry.space_group_name_H-M   'P 1'
#
loop_
_entity.id
_entity.type
_entity.pdbx_description
1 polymer ?
#
loop_
_entity_poly.entity_id
_entity_poly.type
_entity_poly.pdbx_seq_one_letter_code
_entity_poly.pdbx_strand_id
1 'polypeptide(L)'
;TSDKKLQFFQKMRDESHRFVISFHRKTRQKNDMQRSILKQAGVSEGSIAKLISFYGSFDKISEANLDEVAKITNKSVAEKLAVLKEGNLK
;
A
#
# COMPACT_ATOMS: atom_id res chain seq x y z
N THR A 1 -7.12 -43.18 -7.92
CA THR A 1 -6.99 -41.84 -7.30
C THR A 1 -8.04 -41.63 -6.20
N SER A 2 -8.00 -42.40 -5.12
CA SER A 2 -9.01 -42.35 -4.03
C SER A 2 -8.37 -42.55 -2.64
N ASP A 3 -7.11 -42.13 -2.47
CA ASP A 3 -6.48 -42.17 -1.15
C ASP A 3 -6.88 -40.92 -0.35
N LYS A 4 -7.70 -41.11 0.69
CA LYS A 4 -8.18 -40.04 1.58
C LYS A 4 -7.04 -39.28 2.25
N LYS A 5 -5.92 -39.94 2.58
CA LYS A 5 -4.77 -39.26 3.20
C LYS A 5 -4.10 -38.32 2.21
N LEU A 6 -3.93 -38.76 0.96
CA LEU A 6 -3.36 -37.92 -0.10
C LEU A 6 -4.23 -36.69 -0.39
N GLN A 7 -5.54 -36.87 -0.47
CA GLN A 7 -6.49 -35.77 -0.69
C GLN A 7 -6.48 -34.73 0.45
N PHE A 8 -6.25 -35.16 1.69
CA PHE A 8 -6.11 -34.24 2.83
C PHE A 8 -4.87 -33.35 2.70
N PHE A 9 -3.71 -33.93 2.38
CA PHE A 9 -2.49 -33.15 2.15
C PHE A 9 -2.60 -32.21 0.95
N GLN A 10 -3.29 -32.62 -0.11
CA GLN A 10 -3.58 -31.76 -1.26
C GLN A 10 -4.42 -30.55 -0.84
N LYS A 11 -5.51 -30.75 -0.09
CA LYS A 11 -6.34 -29.65 0.43
C LYS A 11 -5.55 -28.67 1.30
N MET A 12 -4.66 -29.16 2.18
CA MET A 12 -3.81 -28.27 2.99
C MET A 12 -2.83 -27.44 2.13
N ARG A 13 -2.28 -28.04 1.07
CA ARG A 13 -1.42 -27.31 0.12
C ARG A 13 -2.22 -26.23 -0.62
N ASP A 14 -3.38 -26.59 -1.13
CA ASP A 14 -4.24 -25.67 -1.89
C ASP A 14 -4.70 -24.51 -1.01
N GLU A 15 -5.01 -24.77 0.26
CA GLU A 15 -5.33 -23.74 1.26
C GLU A 15 -4.15 -22.80 1.49
N SER A 16 -2.95 -23.34 1.69
CA SER A 16 -1.73 -22.54 1.87
C SER A 16 -1.44 -21.66 0.65
N HIS A 17 -1.59 -22.21 -0.54
CA HIS A 17 -1.40 -21.47 -1.79
C HIS A 17 -2.47 -20.38 -1.97
N ARG A 18 -3.74 -20.71 -1.70
CA ARG A 18 -4.85 -19.75 -1.74
C ARG A 18 -4.62 -18.60 -0.77
N PHE A 19 -4.16 -18.90 0.43
CA PHE A 19 -3.86 -17.89 1.45
C PHE A 19 -2.77 -16.92 0.97
N VAL A 20 -1.64 -17.42 0.47
CA VAL A 20 -0.54 -16.59 -0.04
C VAL A 20 -1.00 -15.70 -1.20
N ILE A 21 -1.73 -16.25 -2.17
CA ILE A 21 -2.27 -15.47 -3.30
C ILE A 21 -3.22 -14.38 -2.80
N SER A 22 -4.16 -14.75 -1.93
CA SER A 22 -5.14 -13.81 -1.37
C SER A 22 -4.46 -12.68 -0.59
N PHE A 23 -3.43 -13.00 0.20
CA PHE A 23 -2.65 -12.03 0.95
C PHE A 23 -1.98 -11.02 0.03
N HIS A 24 -1.20 -11.48 -0.97
CA HIS A 24 -0.56 -10.58 -1.93
C HIS A 24 -1.57 -9.76 -2.74
N ARG A 25 -2.73 -10.33 -3.08
CA ARG A 25 -3.81 -9.59 -3.77
C ARG A 25 -4.34 -8.45 -2.90
N LYS A 26 -4.60 -8.71 -1.62
CA LYS A 26 -5.07 -7.69 -0.66
C LYS A 26 -4.03 -6.59 -0.47
N THR A 27 -2.75 -6.95 -0.28
CA THR A 27 -1.67 -5.96 -0.14
C THR A 27 -1.53 -5.09 -1.38
N ARG A 28 -1.58 -5.69 -2.58
CA ARG A 28 -1.55 -4.94 -3.84
C ARG A 28 -2.75 -4.00 -3.98
N GLN A 29 -3.95 -4.47 -3.68
CA GLN A 29 -5.17 -3.64 -3.72
C GLN A 29 -5.08 -2.44 -2.76
N LYS A 30 -4.55 -2.64 -1.55
CA LYS A 30 -4.32 -1.55 -0.58
C LYS A 30 -3.36 -0.50 -1.17
N ASN A 31 -2.24 -0.95 -1.73
CA ASN A 31 -1.24 -0.07 -2.34
C ASN A 31 -1.83 0.70 -3.54
N ASP A 32 -2.57 0.02 -4.42
CA ASP A 32 -3.18 0.65 -5.60
C ASP A 32 -4.22 1.70 -5.19
N MET A 33 -5.02 1.44 -4.16
CA MET A 33 -5.96 2.41 -3.59
C MET A 33 -5.24 3.64 -3.02
N GLN A 34 -4.17 3.44 -2.25
CA GLN A 34 -3.37 4.54 -1.69
C GLN A 34 -2.71 5.38 -2.79
N ARG A 35 -2.21 4.75 -3.87
CA ARG A 35 -1.70 5.47 -5.05
C ARG A 35 -2.79 6.29 -5.74
N SER A 36 -3.98 5.73 -5.88
CA SER A 36 -5.12 6.41 -6.50
C SER A 36 -5.52 7.66 -5.71
N ILE A 37 -5.59 7.57 -4.37
CA ILE A 37 -5.89 8.70 -3.48
C ILE A 37 -4.86 9.83 -3.66
N LEU A 38 -3.56 9.50 -3.69
CA LEU A 38 -2.50 10.49 -3.89
C LEU A 38 -2.57 11.14 -5.29
N LYS A 39 -2.91 10.36 -6.31
CA LYS A 39 -3.09 10.86 -7.68
C LYS A 39 -4.30 11.80 -7.76
N GLN A 40 -5.40 11.49 -7.08
CA GLN A 40 -6.59 12.35 -6.99
C GLN A 40 -6.29 13.67 -6.27
N ALA A 41 -5.43 13.65 -5.26
CA ALA A 41 -4.95 14.87 -4.58
C ALA A 41 -4.02 15.74 -5.46
N GLY A 42 -3.74 15.33 -6.71
CA GLY A 42 -2.88 16.07 -7.62
C GLY A 42 -1.40 15.97 -7.27
N VAL A 43 -0.97 14.85 -6.68
CA VAL A 43 0.45 14.51 -6.52
C VAL A 43 0.91 13.78 -7.78
N SER A 44 2.03 14.20 -8.36
CA SER A 44 2.57 13.58 -9.57
C SER A 44 3.12 12.18 -9.30
N GLU A 45 3.03 11.29 -10.30
CA GLU A 45 3.52 9.91 -10.19
C GLU A 45 5.02 9.84 -9.83
N GLY A 46 5.83 10.78 -10.33
CA GLY A 46 7.25 10.89 -9.97
C GLY A 46 7.48 11.24 -8.50
N SER A 47 6.62 12.06 -7.90
CA SER A 47 6.70 12.39 -6.46
C SER A 47 6.27 11.20 -5.60
N ILE A 48 5.21 10.48 -6.03
CA ILE A 48 4.76 9.26 -5.36
C ILE A 48 5.86 8.19 -5.39
N ALA A 49 6.52 7.99 -6.54
CA ALA A 49 7.62 7.04 -6.67
C ALA A 49 8.80 7.38 -5.73
N LYS A 50 9.19 8.66 -5.63
CA LYS A 50 10.24 9.12 -4.70
C LYS A 50 9.87 8.86 -3.23
N LEU A 51 8.62 9.13 -2.85
CA LEU A 51 8.15 8.90 -1.49
C LEU A 51 8.14 7.41 -1.15
N ILE A 52 7.70 6.55 -2.07
CA ILE A 52 7.74 5.09 -1.89
C ILE A 52 9.18 4.59 -1.82
N SER A 53 10.10 5.11 -2.64
CA SER A 53 11.51 4.68 -2.57
C SER A 53 12.18 5.06 -1.25
N PHE A 54 11.78 6.18 -0.64
CA PHE A 54 12.36 6.64 0.62
C PHE A 54 11.73 5.97 1.85
N TYR A 55 10.40 5.96 1.93
CA TYR A 55 9.67 5.44 3.10
C TYR A 55 9.33 3.94 2.99
N GLY A 56 9.32 3.37 1.79
CA GLY A 56 9.04 1.95 1.52
C GLY A 56 7.56 1.57 1.55
N SER A 57 6.72 2.23 2.35
CA SER A 57 5.29 1.97 2.43
C SER A 57 4.46 3.24 2.58
N PHE A 58 3.20 3.19 2.12
CA PHE A 58 2.26 4.31 2.27
C PHE A 58 1.87 4.58 3.72
N ASP A 59 1.87 3.54 4.57
CA ASP A 59 1.62 3.69 6.00
C ASP A 59 2.71 4.57 6.64
N LYS A 60 3.99 4.33 6.28
CA LYS A 60 5.10 5.19 6.72
C LYS A 60 5.03 6.60 6.13
N ILE A 61 4.54 6.77 4.91
CA ILE A 61 4.29 8.11 4.33
C ILE A 61 3.20 8.85 5.11
N SER A 62 2.20 8.13 5.62
CA SER A 62 1.14 8.71 6.44
C SER A 62 1.60 9.11 7.84
N GLU A 63 2.65 8.47 8.37
CA GLU A 63 3.27 8.81 9.65
C GLU A 63 4.40 9.83 9.51
N ALA A 64 4.99 9.96 8.32
CA ALA A 64 6.11 10.83 8.03
C ALA A 64 5.84 12.31 8.39
N ASN A 65 6.91 12.98 8.80
CA ASN A 65 6.87 14.40 9.12
C ASN A 65 6.75 15.24 7.85
N LEU A 66 5.90 16.28 7.89
CA LEU A 66 5.60 17.12 6.73
C LEU A 66 6.85 17.85 6.22
N ASP A 67 7.77 18.22 7.11
CA ASP A 67 9.03 18.88 6.75
C ASP A 67 9.97 17.96 5.96
N GLU A 68 10.02 16.67 6.26
CA GLU A 68 10.84 15.70 5.53
C GLU A 68 10.25 15.43 4.15
N VAL A 69 8.92 15.31 4.07
CA VAL A 69 8.19 15.15 2.81
C VAL A 69 8.42 16.37 1.90
N ALA A 70 8.40 17.58 2.47
CA ALA A 70 8.66 18.83 1.75
C ALA A 70 10.09 18.89 1.20
N LYS A 71 11.08 18.37 1.94
CA LYS A 71 12.49 18.28 1.50
C LYS A 71 12.70 17.31 0.35
N ILE A 72 11.99 16.17 0.33
CA ILE A 72 12.16 15.12 -0.68
C ILE A 72 11.42 15.42 -1.98
N THR A 73 10.22 16.03 -1.86
CA THR A 73 9.35 16.30 -3.01
C THR A 73 9.24 17.79 -3.27
N ASN A 74 8.25 18.45 -2.65
CA ASN A 74 7.99 19.88 -2.73
C ASN A 74 6.99 20.28 -1.63
N LYS A 75 7.01 21.55 -1.22
CA LYS A 75 6.10 22.09 -0.18
C LYS A 75 4.61 21.88 -0.52
N SER A 76 4.22 22.03 -1.78
CA SER A 76 2.84 21.80 -2.24
C SER A 76 2.37 20.34 -2.07
N VAL A 77 3.27 19.36 -2.20
CA VAL A 77 2.94 17.94 -2.01
C VAL A 77 2.78 17.63 -0.53
N ALA A 78 3.61 18.22 0.33
CA ALA A 78 3.48 18.12 1.78
C ALA A 78 2.16 18.72 2.28
N GLU A 79 1.76 19.89 1.77
CA GLU A 79 0.48 20.53 2.09
C GLU A 79 -0.72 19.65 1.68
N LYS A 80 -0.70 19.07 0.48
CA LYS A 80 -1.75 18.14 0.01
C LYS A 80 -1.85 16.89 0.87
N LEU A 81 -0.70 16.36 1.33
CA LEU A 81 -0.66 15.24 2.26
C LEU A 81 -1.19 15.61 3.65
N ALA A 82 -0.93 16.83 4.13
CA ALA A 82 -1.48 17.32 5.39
C ALA A 82 -3.02 17.39 5.36
N VAL A 83 -3.59 17.93 4.29
CA VAL A 83 -5.05 17.99 4.07
C VAL A 83 -5.67 16.58 4.04
N LEU A 84 -4.99 15.61 3.39
CA LEU A 84 -5.43 14.21 3.39
C LEU A 84 -5.37 13.56 4.79
N LYS A 85 -4.37 13.90 5.62
CA LYS A 85 -4.30 13.42 7.01
C LYS A 85 -5.50 13.94 7.81
N GLU A 86 -5.83 15.22 7.70
CA GLU A 86 -6.94 15.85 8.43
C GLU A 86 -8.32 15.31 8.01
N GLY A 87 -8.49 14.97 6.72
CA GLY A 87 -9.74 14.41 6.20
C GLY A 87 -10.08 12.99 6.68
N ASN A 88 -9.09 12.22 7.16
CA ASN A 88 -9.29 10.87 7.71
C ASN A 88 -9.56 10.86 9.23
N LEU A 89 -9.55 12.03 9.90
CA LEU A 89 -9.84 12.19 11.33
C LEU A 89 -11.28 12.68 11.61
N LYS A 90 -12.14 12.79 10.59
CA LYS A 90 -13.57 13.14 10.75
C LYS A 90 -14.48 11.98 10.39
#